data_AF-A0A959U2D9-F1
#
_entry.id   AF-A0A959U2D9-F1
#
_cell.length_a   1.000
_cell.length_b   1.000
_cell.length_c   1.000
_cell.angle_alpha   90.00
_cell.angle_beta   90.00
_cell.angle_gamma   90.00
#
_symmetry.space_group_name_H-M   'P 1'
#
loop_
_entity.id
_entity.type
_entity.pdbx_description
1 polymer ?
#
loop_
_entity_poly.entity_id
_entity_poly.type
_entity_poly.pdbx_seq_one_letter_code
_entity_poly.pdbx_strand_id
1 'polypeptide(L)'
;MIQKLSSLFVWLLAGLIQTASAQFNHLWSYSHYSNNNDEIKAIAAHDSGTVVTAGSFINTCIFDGDGPSLNLTSAGGKDVSLASYQADGTLNFVIGFGGSSDDVAADVVLDADGNIYVTGSFQNSMDVDPGAGEFILEASGLNDVFLIKYNALGELVWAHRFGEDFTDDGKELVLGDDGFLYMSGGYRIEMKFAGVADSITLSNPGFTTDVFLAKFNLDGEAVWARSFGGGGSDFVDGLAYWNDMLFLTGDFTTTIDLDASAAVDNHSSNGLNDVFLCAYDTDGDYLWGHTFGGSSADFGHDLATDNDGNIYMTGNFNNTINFSSTGGSLELTSALQSDMFLAAYTAFGDDLWAIRAGGSDAEEGYAVAVSASGPVVTGTFGSTVDFDPGPGTWEQTSAGFYDIYLVQYDFDGALIEAGNMGSPYSDYGHVLTMAPNGDILTGGRMQSPLDIDPGPGEILLYGNTGFDGYIARYNTCISYFLEESATICAGETYDFHGTVLSEAGEYVASFTTVDGCDSTFELSLVIHDIDITITSDDTVLNAVYSPDYSYQWLDCNDGMTPVEGATEAVFSATESGSYAVEITWGPCSEISACVT
;
A
#
# COMPACT_ATOMS: atom_id res chain seq x y z
N MET A 1 2.05 10.13 57.19
CA MET A 1 3.42 10.37 56.69
C MET A 1 3.24 10.59 55.19
N ILE A 2 2.71 11.73 54.69
CA ILE A 2 3.16 13.14 54.71
C ILE A 2 4.63 13.28 54.32
N GLN A 3 4.88 14.14 53.33
CA GLN A 3 6.14 14.61 52.72
C GLN A 3 6.60 13.73 51.55
N LYS A 4 6.96 14.22 50.36
CA LYS A 4 7.28 15.57 49.86
C LYS A 4 7.35 15.42 48.33
N LEU A 5 6.69 16.30 47.57
CA LEU A 5 7.13 16.77 46.25
C LEU A 5 6.27 17.98 45.93
N SER A 6 6.88 19.14 46.13
CA SER A 6 6.34 20.46 45.85
C SER A 6 7.33 21.13 44.91
N SER A 7 6.91 21.37 43.67
CA SER A 7 7.22 22.55 42.83
C SER A 7 7.19 22.19 41.35
N LEU A 8 6.65 23.12 40.55
CA LEU A 8 6.50 23.15 39.09
C LEU A 8 5.32 22.33 38.53
N PHE A 9 4.25 23.03 38.17
CA PHE A 9 3.90 23.30 36.77
C PHE A 9 2.62 24.14 36.78
N VAL A 10 2.75 25.43 36.51
CA VAL A 10 1.61 26.25 36.04
C VAL A 10 1.50 25.90 34.57
N TRP A 11 0.56 25.03 34.22
CA TRP A 11 0.22 24.80 32.82
C TRP A 11 -0.48 26.05 32.29
N LEU A 12 0.24 26.82 31.48
CA LEU A 12 -0.37 27.68 30.48
C LEU A 12 -1.24 26.77 29.59
N LEU A 13 -2.48 27.16 29.32
CA LEU A 13 -3.26 26.56 28.23
C LEU A 13 -2.57 26.93 26.91
N ALA A 14 -1.61 26.12 26.46
CA ALA A 14 -1.30 26.00 25.05
C ALA A 14 -2.30 25.01 24.47
N GLY A 15 -3.15 25.48 23.55
CA GLY A 15 -4.00 24.59 22.78
C GLY A 15 -3.10 23.74 21.88
N LEU A 16 -2.80 22.52 22.33
CA LEU A 16 -2.12 21.54 21.49
C LEU A 16 -3.07 21.16 20.36
N ILE A 17 -2.71 21.50 19.13
CA ILE A 17 -3.35 20.95 17.95
C ILE A 17 -2.55 19.71 17.59
N GLN A 18 -3.20 18.55 17.64
CA GLN A 18 -2.61 17.26 17.28
C GLN A 18 -3.27 16.81 15.98
N THR A 19 -2.47 16.61 14.95
CA THR A 19 -2.88 15.92 13.73
C THR A 19 -2.13 14.61 13.64
N ALA A 20 -2.84 13.53 13.30
CA ALA A 20 -2.25 12.23 13.04
C ALA A 20 -2.31 11.98 11.54
N SER A 21 -1.23 11.48 10.95
CA SER A 21 -1.19 11.04 9.56
C SER A 21 -0.81 9.56 9.53
N ALA A 22 -1.56 8.76 8.80
CA ALA A 22 -1.05 7.46 8.37
C ALA A 22 0.07 7.72 7.34
N GLN A 23 1.12 6.91 7.41
CA GLN A 23 2.15 6.84 6.38
C GLN A 23 2.63 5.40 6.21
N PHE A 24 2.75 4.97 4.96
CA PHE A 24 3.49 3.77 4.58
C PHE A 24 4.96 3.94 4.97
N ASN A 25 5.40 3.21 5.98
CA ASN A 25 6.77 3.24 6.44
C ASN A 25 7.54 2.05 5.85
N HIS A 26 8.58 2.36 5.08
CA HIS A 26 9.43 1.38 4.40
C HIS A 26 10.23 0.55 5.43
N LEU A 27 10.26 -0.77 5.24
CA LEU A 27 11.07 -1.69 6.04
C LEU A 27 12.29 -2.18 5.26
N TRP A 28 12.06 -2.73 4.07
CA TRP A 28 13.11 -3.16 3.13
C TRP A 28 12.55 -3.30 1.71
N SER A 29 13.44 -3.28 0.71
CA SER A 29 13.09 -3.48 -0.69
C SER A 29 14.28 -4.00 -1.49
N TYR A 30 14.03 -4.84 -2.49
CA TYR A 30 15.07 -5.42 -3.34
C TYR A 30 14.64 -5.51 -4.80
N SER A 31 15.61 -5.48 -5.70
CA SER A 31 15.41 -5.67 -7.14
C SER A 31 15.80 -7.08 -7.56
N HIS A 32 15.05 -7.61 -8.53
CA HIS A 32 15.39 -8.80 -9.31
C HIS A 32 15.71 -8.33 -10.72
N TYR A 33 16.99 -8.19 -11.05
CA TYR A 33 17.39 -7.35 -12.16
C TYR A 33 18.35 -8.01 -13.14
N SER A 34 18.22 -7.64 -14.40
CA SER A 34 19.07 -8.08 -15.52
C SER A 34 19.12 -7.00 -16.61
N ASN A 35 19.78 -7.27 -17.75
CA ASN A 35 19.73 -6.35 -18.89
C ASN A 35 18.50 -6.60 -19.79
N ASN A 36 17.48 -7.28 -19.28
CA ASN A 36 16.28 -7.67 -20.01
C ASN A 36 15.03 -7.36 -19.17
N ASN A 37 13.88 -7.92 -19.55
CA ASN A 37 12.63 -7.72 -18.84
C ASN A 37 12.39 -8.87 -17.85
N ASP A 38 12.52 -8.54 -16.58
CA ASP A 38 12.19 -9.38 -15.44
C ASP A 38 10.99 -8.77 -14.69
N GLU A 39 10.21 -9.59 -14.00
CA GLU A 39 9.05 -9.12 -13.22
C GLU A 39 8.71 -10.06 -12.08
N ILE A 40 8.17 -9.50 -11.00
CA ILE A 40 7.47 -10.24 -9.95
C ILE A 40 5.97 -10.20 -10.26
N LYS A 41 5.32 -11.36 -10.19
CA LYS A 41 3.88 -11.52 -10.45
C LYS A 41 3.09 -11.88 -9.21
N ALA A 42 3.70 -12.59 -8.27
CA ALA A 42 3.02 -13.06 -7.07
C ALA A 42 3.91 -13.00 -5.83
N ILE A 43 3.30 -12.82 -4.67
CA ILE A 43 3.96 -12.79 -3.36
C ILE A 43 3.09 -13.55 -2.37
N ALA A 44 3.69 -14.44 -1.61
CA ALA A 44 3.07 -15.11 -0.48
C ALA A 44 3.89 -14.91 0.80
N ALA A 45 3.19 -14.78 1.93
CA ALA A 45 3.79 -14.63 3.24
C ALA A 45 3.33 -15.75 4.17
N HIS A 46 4.27 -16.31 4.93
CA HIS A 46 4.01 -17.35 5.92
C HIS A 46 4.02 -16.79 7.34
N ASP A 47 3.35 -17.46 8.28
CA ASP A 47 3.27 -17.06 9.70
C ASP A 47 4.64 -16.96 10.41
N SER A 48 5.68 -17.62 9.88
CA SER A 48 7.06 -17.46 10.34
C SER A 48 7.67 -16.09 9.98
N GLY A 49 6.99 -15.30 9.15
CA GLY A 49 7.50 -14.08 8.52
C GLY A 49 8.32 -14.33 7.25
N THR A 50 8.40 -15.58 6.77
CA THR A 50 9.02 -15.90 5.47
C THR A 50 8.16 -15.33 4.35
N VAL A 51 8.79 -14.70 3.37
CA VAL A 51 8.14 -14.18 2.16
C VAL A 51 8.68 -14.94 0.95
N VAL A 52 7.81 -15.33 0.03
CA VAL A 52 8.18 -15.99 -1.23
C VAL A 52 7.58 -15.19 -2.38
N THR A 53 8.41 -14.85 -3.36
CA THR A 53 7.98 -14.21 -4.60
C THR A 53 7.98 -15.24 -5.72
N ALA A 54 7.03 -15.13 -6.65
CA ALA A 54 7.09 -15.81 -7.94
C ALA A 54 7.08 -14.80 -9.09
N GLY A 55 7.88 -15.06 -10.11
CA GLY A 55 8.06 -14.15 -11.23
C GLY A 55 8.63 -14.82 -12.47
N SER A 56 9.00 -14.02 -13.46
CA SER A 56 9.69 -14.49 -14.66
C SER A 56 10.92 -13.65 -14.95
N PHE A 57 11.96 -14.30 -15.49
CA PHE A 57 13.22 -13.64 -15.82
C PHE A 57 13.83 -14.21 -17.11
N ILE A 58 14.72 -13.46 -17.76
CA ILE A 58 15.40 -13.93 -18.97
C ILE A 58 16.90 -13.62 -18.95
N ASN A 59 17.69 -14.60 -19.42
CA ASN A 59 19.14 -14.64 -19.27
C ASN A 59 19.54 -14.63 -17.78
N THR A 60 20.66 -14.00 -17.44
CA THR A 60 21.17 -13.97 -16.06
C THR A 60 20.50 -12.85 -15.27
N CYS A 61 19.65 -13.22 -14.31
CA CYS A 61 19.02 -12.31 -13.36
C CYS A 61 19.70 -12.40 -12.00
N ILE A 62 19.88 -11.25 -11.35
CA ILE A 62 20.47 -11.09 -10.02
C ILE A 62 19.35 -10.82 -9.03
N PHE A 63 19.35 -11.59 -7.94
CA PHE A 63 18.38 -11.48 -6.86
C PHE A 63 19.09 -10.88 -5.65
N ASP A 64 18.73 -9.64 -5.33
CA ASP A 64 19.23 -8.95 -4.16
C ASP A 64 18.44 -9.32 -2.90
N GLY A 65 19.07 -9.03 -1.74
CA GLY A 65 18.58 -9.28 -0.40
C GLY A 65 19.61 -8.81 0.63
N ASP A 66 19.25 -8.83 1.91
CA ASP A 66 20.23 -8.60 2.97
C ASP A 66 21.22 -9.78 3.02
N GLY A 67 22.38 -9.63 2.37
CA GLY A 67 23.36 -10.70 2.22
C GLY A 67 24.05 -10.75 0.85
N PRO A 68 24.66 -11.89 0.47
CA PRO A 68 25.17 -12.06 -0.88
C PRO A 68 24.02 -12.26 -1.86
N SER A 69 24.06 -11.57 -3.00
CA SER A 69 23.11 -11.82 -4.09
C SER A 69 23.30 -13.21 -4.70
N LEU A 70 22.20 -13.74 -5.22
CA LEU A 70 22.16 -15.01 -5.94
C LEU A 70 21.80 -14.75 -7.39
N ASN A 71 22.31 -15.59 -8.29
CA ASN A 71 22.06 -15.44 -9.72
C ASN A 71 21.37 -16.70 -10.26
N LEU A 72 20.38 -16.49 -11.10
CA LEU A 72 19.79 -17.53 -11.95
C LEU A 72 20.14 -17.24 -13.40
N THR A 73 20.02 -18.23 -14.28
CA THR A 73 20.21 -18.04 -15.72
C THR A 73 19.21 -18.91 -16.45
N SER A 74 18.37 -18.28 -17.28
CA SER A 74 17.30 -19.00 -17.97
C SER A 74 17.85 -19.98 -19.02
N ALA A 75 17.10 -21.05 -19.29
CA ALA A 75 17.45 -22.10 -20.25
C ALA A 75 17.10 -21.76 -21.71
N GLY A 76 16.52 -20.59 -21.96
CA GLY A 76 16.31 -20.04 -23.29
C GLY A 76 15.44 -18.78 -23.29
N GLY A 77 14.12 -18.99 -23.22
CA GLY A 77 13.14 -17.91 -23.12
C GLY A 77 13.10 -17.32 -21.72
N LYS A 78 11.94 -16.76 -21.36
CA LYS A 78 11.63 -16.47 -19.96
C LYS A 78 11.55 -17.78 -19.18
N ASP A 79 12.16 -17.81 -18.01
CA ASP A 79 12.01 -18.90 -17.03
C ASP A 79 11.34 -18.37 -15.77
N VAL A 80 10.81 -19.28 -14.96
CA VAL A 80 10.18 -18.96 -13.68
C VAL A 80 11.22 -18.80 -12.59
N SER A 81 11.07 -17.77 -11.76
CA SER A 81 11.84 -17.60 -10.53
C SER A 81 10.95 -17.72 -9.29
N LEU A 82 11.49 -18.37 -8.25
CA LEU A 82 11.04 -18.24 -6.87
C LEU A 82 12.17 -17.67 -6.03
N ALA A 83 11.90 -16.64 -5.23
CA ALA A 83 12.86 -16.11 -4.26
C ALA A 83 12.24 -16.10 -2.86
N SER A 84 12.94 -16.67 -1.88
CA SER A 84 12.49 -16.72 -0.49
C SER A 84 13.31 -15.78 0.38
N TYR A 85 12.63 -14.97 1.17
CA TYR A 85 13.18 -13.98 2.10
C TYR A 85 12.76 -14.29 3.53
N GLN A 86 13.62 -13.96 4.50
CA GLN A 86 13.24 -13.88 5.91
C GLN A 86 12.46 -12.60 6.18
N ALA A 87 11.88 -12.49 7.37
CA ALA A 87 11.12 -11.31 7.78
C ALA A 87 11.94 -10.00 7.69
N ASP A 88 13.24 -10.08 7.93
CA ASP A 88 14.18 -8.96 7.89
C ASP A 88 14.71 -8.62 6.49
N GLY A 89 14.30 -9.36 5.44
CA GLY A 89 14.78 -9.15 4.08
C GLY A 89 16.03 -9.96 3.71
N THR A 90 16.57 -10.78 4.62
CA THR A 90 17.66 -11.71 4.30
C THR A 90 17.19 -12.75 3.29
N LEU A 91 17.89 -12.89 2.16
CA LEU A 91 17.59 -13.88 1.13
C LEU A 91 17.95 -15.31 1.62
N ASN A 92 16.98 -16.22 1.63
CA ASN A 92 17.16 -17.63 1.98
C ASN A 92 17.70 -18.44 0.80
N PHE A 93 16.93 -18.43 -0.30
CA PHE A 93 17.26 -19.16 -1.52
C PHE A 93 16.57 -18.51 -2.72
N VAL A 94 17.08 -18.85 -3.90
CA VAL A 94 16.39 -18.63 -5.18
C VAL A 94 16.34 -19.93 -5.95
N ILE A 95 15.23 -20.17 -6.62
CA ILE A 95 14.97 -21.31 -7.48
C ILE A 95 14.62 -20.76 -8.86
N GLY A 96 15.28 -21.28 -9.89
CA GLY A 96 14.92 -21.02 -11.28
C GLY A 96 14.56 -22.33 -11.94
N PHE A 97 13.46 -22.35 -12.69
CA PHE A 97 13.04 -23.50 -13.49
C PHE A 97 12.39 -23.07 -14.78
N GLY A 98 12.54 -23.88 -15.82
CA GLY A 98 12.09 -23.55 -17.17
C GLY A 98 12.76 -24.40 -18.23
N GLY A 99 12.64 -23.96 -19.48
CA GLY A 99 13.08 -24.67 -20.66
C GLY A 99 13.62 -23.73 -21.73
N SER A 100 13.60 -24.19 -22.98
CA SER A 100 14.11 -23.38 -24.09
C SER A 100 13.15 -22.30 -24.58
N SER A 101 11.94 -22.24 -24.04
CA SER A 101 10.83 -21.39 -24.46
C SER A 101 10.33 -20.55 -23.29
N ASP A 102 9.24 -19.80 -23.48
CA ASP A 102 8.75 -18.93 -22.40
C ASP A 102 7.93 -19.74 -21.39
N ASP A 103 8.35 -19.65 -20.14
CA ASP A 103 7.73 -20.25 -18.97
C ASP A 103 7.55 -19.14 -17.92
N VAL A 104 6.32 -19.00 -17.40
CA VAL A 104 5.94 -17.87 -16.54
C VAL A 104 5.18 -18.35 -15.32
N ALA A 105 5.51 -17.80 -14.15
CA ALA A 105 4.67 -17.92 -12.97
C ALA A 105 3.50 -16.93 -13.07
N ALA A 106 2.36 -17.36 -12.55
CA ALA A 106 1.20 -16.52 -12.36
C ALA A 106 0.97 -16.24 -10.88
N ASP A 107 0.91 -17.29 -10.05
CA ASP A 107 0.60 -17.15 -8.62
C ASP A 107 1.33 -18.17 -7.71
N VAL A 108 1.42 -17.85 -6.42
CA VAL A 108 2.10 -18.63 -5.38
C VAL A 108 1.37 -18.56 -4.04
N VAL A 109 1.24 -19.69 -3.35
CA VAL A 109 0.71 -19.78 -1.97
C VAL A 109 1.56 -20.68 -1.10
N LEU A 110 1.46 -20.47 0.22
CA LEU A 110 2.19 -21.24 1.22
C LEU A 110 1.23 -22.01 2.12
N ASP A 111 1.54 -23.27 2.44
CA ASP A 111 0.83 -23.97 3.52
C ASP A 111 1.41 -23.65 4.90
N ALA A 112 0.75 -24.12 5.96
CA ALA A 112 1.15 -23.89 7.35
C ALA A 112 2.50 -24.52 7.75
N ASP A 113 3.05 -25.41 6.92
CA ASP A 113 4.39 -25.97 7.09
C ASP A 113 5.44 -25.16 6.30
N GLY A 114 5.01 -24.11 5.58
CA GLY A 114 5.84 -23.28 4.71
C GLY A 114 6.16 -23.92 3.36
N ASN A 115 5.46 -24.99 2.96
CA ASN A 115 5.62 -25.54 1.62
C ASN A 115 5.03 -24.58 0.59
N ILE A 116 5.67 -24.50 -0.58
CA ILE A 116 5.38 -23.55 -1.62
C ILE A 116 4.60 -24.25 -2.72
N TYR A 117 3.46 -23.67 -3.11
CA TYR A 117 2.68 -24.09 -4.26
C TYR A 117 2.70 -22.97 -5.28
N VAL A 118 3.11 -23.27 -6.51
CA VAL A 118 3.21 -22.28 -7.60
C VAL A 118 2.48 -22.79 -8.83
N THR A 119 1.78 -21.88 -9.50
CA THR A 119 1.12 -22.12 -10.78
C THR A 119 1.58 -21.12 -11.84
N GLY A 120 1.26 -21.42 -13.10
CA GLY A 120 1.58 -20.58 -14.24
C GLY A 120 1.39 -21.34 -15.55
N SER A 121 2.05 -20.88 -16.60
CA SER A 121 2.05 -21.56 -17.90
C SER A 121 3.44 -21.70 -18.50
N PHE A 122 3.62 -22.72 -19.33
CA PHE A 122 4.92 -23.08 -19.89
C PHE A 122 4.79 -23.61 -21.32
N GLN A 123 5.89 -23.58 -22.07
CA GLN A 123 5.94 -23.96 -23.48
C GLN A 123 6.91 -25.11 -23.74
N ASN A 124 6.52 -26.00 -24.67
CA ASN A 124 7.31 -27.18 -25.06
C ASN A 124 7.65 -28.09 -23.87
N SER A 125 8.78 -27.88 -23.21
CA SER A 125 9.23 -28.70 -22.10
C SER A 125 9.98 -27.85 -21.09
N MET A 126 9.75 -28.07 -19.80
CA MET A 126 10.43 -27.37 -18.70
C MET A 126 11.00 -28.38 -17.70
N ASP A 127 12.17 -28.09 -17.14
CA ASP A 127 12.72 -28.83 -15.98
C ASP A 127 12.39 -28.08 -14.70
N VAL A 128 11.65 -28.73 -13.79
CA VAL A 128 11.19 -28.13 -12.53
C VAL A 128 11.98 -28.59 -11.31
N ASP A 129 12.99 -29.44 -11.48
CA ASP A 129 13.91 -29.81 -10.39
C ASP A 129 15.02 -28.76 -10.25
N PRO A 130 15.07 -27.98 -9.15
CA PRO A 130 16.14 -27.01 -8.92
C PRO A 130 17.48 -27.67 -8.56
N GLY A 131 17.48 -28.99 -8.33
CA GLY A 131 18.63 -29.77 -7.97
C GLY A 131 19.50 -30.17 -9.17
N ALA A 132 20.28 -31.24 -8.98
CA ALA A 132 21.09 -31.83 -10.05
C ALA A 132 20.36 -32.95 -10.82
N GLY A 133 19.10 -33.24 -10.43
CA GLY A 133 18.21 -34.16 -11.13
C GLY A 133 17.53 -33.47 -12.31
N GLU A 134 16.60 -34.17 -12.94
CA GLU A 134 15.69 -33.61 -13.94
C GLU A 134 14.28 -34.09 -13.58
N PHE A 135 13.32 -33.19 -13.58
CA PHE A 135 11.89 -33.51 -13.58
C PHE A 135 11.23 -32.73 -14.71
N ILE A 136 11.05 -33.39 -15.86
CA ILE A 136 10.58 -32.72 -17.07
C ILE A 136 9.05 -32.77 -17.16
N LEU A 137 8.44 -31.60 -17.29
CA LEU A 137 7.06 -31.46 -17.76
C LEU A 137 7.08 -31.18 -19.27
N GLU A 138 6.17 -31.83 -20.01
CA GLU A 138 6.06 -31.73 -21.47
C GLU A 138 4.68 -31.19 -21.82
N ALA A 139 4.63 -30.01 -22.45
CA ALA A 139 3.41 -29.44 -22.96
C ALA A 139 2.84 -30.31 -24.10
N SER A 140 1.53 -30.51 -24.07
CA SER A 140 0.74 -31.08 -25.16
C SER A 140 0.32 -30.01 -26.18
N GLY A 141 0.19 -28.76 -25.72
CA GLY A 141 -0.32 -27.63 -26.49
C GLY A 141 0.72 -26.55 -26.79
N LEU A 142 0.22 -25.34 -27.07
CA LEU A 142 1.08 -24.16 -27.25
C LEU A 142 1.62 -23.66 -25.90
N ASN A 143 0.71 -23.45 -24.95
CA ASN A 143 1.01 -23.22 -23.54
C ASN A 143 0.15 -24.19 -22.73
N ASP A 144 0.71 -24.77 -21.69
CA ASP A 144 -0.02 -25.58 -20.72
C ASP A 144 0.19 -25.07 -19.30
N VAL A 145 -0.71 -25.46 -18.41
CA VAL A 145 -0.69 -25.10 -16.99
C VAL A 145 0.22 -26.05 -16.22
N PHE A 146 1.00 -25.51 -15.27
CA PHE A 146 1.68 -26.32 -14.25
C PHE A 146 1.11 -26.03 -12.85
N LEU A 147 1.16 -27.02 -11.97
CA LEU A 147 1.05 -26.84 -10.53
C LEU A 147 2.20 -27.60 -9.88
N ILE A 148 3.01 -26.91 -9.08
CA ILE A 148 4.24 -27.48 -8.51
C ILE A 148 4.25 -27.24 -7.01
N LYS A 149 4.66 -28.25 -6.25
CA LYS A 149 4.94 -28.14 -4.81
C LYS A 149 6.44 -28.26 -4.54
N TYR A 150 6.98 -27.25 -3.86
CA TYR A 150 8.29 -27.29 -3.20
C TYR A 150 8.10 -27.35 -1.69
N ASN A 151 9.03 -27.94 -0.95
CA ASN A 151 9.02 -27.83 0.50
C ASN A 151 9.56 -26.47 0.97
N ALA A 152 9.48 -26.18 2.27
CA ALA A 152 9.97 -24.93 2.86
C ALA A 152 11.48 -24.67 2.66
N LEU A 153 12.26 -25.67 2.25
CA LEU A 153 13.68 -25.55 1.92
C LEU A 153 13.94 -25.33 0.43
N GLY A 154 12.89 -25.31 -0.40
CA GLY A 154 12.99 -25.15 -1.83
C GLY A 154 13.26 -26.45 -2.61
N GLU A 155 13.08 -27.62 -1.98
CA GLU A 155 13.26 -28.91 -2.65
C GLU A 155 11.95 -29.35 -3.32
N LEU A 156 12.02 -29.83 -4.56
CA LEU A 156 10.85 -30.32 -5.30
C LEU A 156 10.19 -31.50 -4.58
N VAL A 157 8.87 -31.42 -4.37
CA VAL A 157 8.05 -32.50 -3.79
C VAL A 157 7.29 -33.24 -4.89
N TRP A 158 6.53 -32.50 -5.70
CA TRP A 158 5.82 -33.02 -6.86
C TRP A 158 5.54 -31.89 -7.86
N ALA A 159 5.25 -32.26 -9.11
CA ALA A 159 4.83 -31.34 -10.16
C ALA A 159 3.84 -32.02 -11.10
N HIS A 160 2.81 -31.28 -11.50
CA HIS A 160 1.77 -31.73 -12.42
C HIS A 160 1.56 -30.73 -13.55
N ARG A 161 1.18 -31.23 -14.72
CA ARG A 161 0.76 -30.45 -15.89
C ARG A 161 -0.70 -30.67 -16.18
N PHE A 162 -1.39 -29.62 -16.61
CA PHE A 162 -2.76 -29.67 -17.13
C PHE A 162 -2.84 -28.93 -18.48
N GLY A 163 -3.72 -29.41 -19.37
CA GLY A 163 -3.89 -28.84 -20.71
C GLY A 163 -3.82 -29.89 -21.82
N GLU A 164 -4.23 -29.50 -23.02
CA GLU A 164 -4.26 -30.36 -24.22
C GLU A 164 -3.69 -29.62 -25.44
N ASP A 165 -4.30 -29.69 -26.62
CA ASP A 165 -3.68 -29.26 -27.90
C ASP A 165 -3.54 -27.72 -28.06
N PHE A 166 -4.13 -26.91 -27.17
CA PHE A 166 -4.28 -25.47 -27.35
C PHE A 166 -3.51 -24.65 -26.30
N THR A 167 -3.95 -23.42 -26.05
CA THR A 167 -3.36 -22.53 -25.06
C THR A 167 -4.22 -22.60 -23.82
N ASP A 168 -3.62 -23.07 -22.74
CA ASP A 168 -4.20 -23.14 -21.41
C ASP A 168 -3.26 -22.41 -20.44
N ASP A 169 -3.81 -21.51 -19.63
CA ASP A 169 -3.03 -20.64 -18.74
C ASP A 169 -3.58 -20.73 -17.31
N GLY A 170 -2.73 -21.10 -16.35
CA GLY A 170 -3.02 -20.96 -14.92
C GLY A 170 -2.86 -19.50 -14.51
N LYS A 171 -3.79 -19.00 -13.70
CA LYS A 171 -3.86 -17.59 -13.31
C LYS A 171 -3.73 -17.41 -11.82
N GLU A 172 -4.74 -17.85 -11.08
CA GLU A 172 -4.81 -17.64 -9.63
C GLU A 172 -4.78 -18.96 -8.87
N LEU A 173 -4.25 -18.93 -7.66
CA LEU A 173 -4.13 -20.07 -6.76
C LEU A 173 -4.43 -19.64 -5.32
N VAL A 174 -5.42 -20.27 -4.67
CA VAL A 174 -5.69 -20.04 -3.24
C VAL A 174 -5.65 -21.34 -2.46
N LEU A 175 -5.16 -21.29 -1.22
CA LEU A 175 -5.21 -22.38 -0.26
C LEU A 175 -6.34 -22.11 0.74
N GLY A 176 -7.39 -22.93 0.71
CA GLY A 176 -8.49 -22.85 1.66
C GLY A 176 -8.07 -23.35 3.05
N ASP A 177 -8.75 -22.86 4.09
CA ASP A 177 -8.59 -23.40 5.46
C ASP A 177 -9.19 -24.82 5.59
N ASP A 178 -9.96 -25.27 4.59
CA ASP A 178 -10.40 -26.64 4.39
C ASP A 178 -9.27 -27.60 3.96
N GLY A 179 -8.08 -27.06 3.66
CA GLY A 179 -6.88 -27.82 3.31
C GLY A 179 -6.81 -28.26 1.86
N PHE A 180 -7.52 -27.58 0.96
CA PHE A 180 -7.46 -27.81 -0.48
C PHE A 180 -6.97 -26.58 -1.23
N LEU A 181 -6.35 -26.82 -2.38
CA LEU A 181 -5.98 -25.77 -3.31
C LEU A 181 -7.10 -25.53 -4.31
N TYR A 182 -7.33 -24.29 -4.65
CA TYR A 182 -8.24 -23.88 -5.72
C TYR A 182 -7.46 -23.08 -6.74
N MET A 183 -7.56 -23.48 -8.00
CA MET A 183 -6.87 -22.82 -9.10
C MET A 183 -7.88 -22.42 -10.15
N SER A 184 -7.73 -21.21 -10.67
CA SER A 184 -8.47 -20.73 -11.83
C SER A 184 -7.54 -20.40 -12.99
N GLY A 185 -8.10 -20.31 -14.17
CA GLY A 185 -7.36 -19.93 -15.37
C GLY A 185 -8.19 -20.00 -16.62
N GLY A 186 -7.55 -19.78 -17.76
CA GLY A 186 -8.16 -19.86 -19.08
C GLY A 186 -7.80 -21.17 -19.78
N TYR A 187 -8.75 -21.75 -20.52
CA TYR A 187 -8.47 -22.90 -21.38
C TYR A 187 -9.18 -22.79 -22.72
N ARG A 188 -8.72 -23.57 -23.71
CA ARG A 188 -9.35 -23.62 -25.04
C ARG A 188 -9.65 -25.04 -25.47
N ILE A 189 -10.88 -25.23 -25.97
CA ILE A 189 -11.39 -26.48 -26.57
C ILE A 189 -11.53 -27.65 -25.60
N GLU A 190 -10.44 -28.12 -25.02
CA GLU A 190 -10.44 -29.25 -24.10
C GLU A 190 -9.29 -29.10 -23.10
N MET A 191 -9.54 -29.43 -21.83
CA MET A 191 -8.52 -29.50 -20.80
C MET A 191 -8.75 -30.75 -19.95
N LYS A 192 -7.67 -31.47 -19.63
CA LYS A 192 -7.73 -32.66 -18.77
C LYS A 192 -6.96 -32.48 -17.48
N PHE A 193 -7.54 -33.04 -16.42
CA PHE A 193 -6.94 -33.14 -15.10
C PHE A 193 -6.81 -34.61 -14.70
N ALA A 194 -5.66 -34.98 -14.15
CA ALA A 194 -5.52 -36.24 -13.44
C ALA A 194 -6.24 -36.11 -12.08
N GLY A 195 -7.36 -36.81 -11.92
CA GLY A 195 -8.13 -36.78 -10.69
C GLY A 195 -7.81 -37.92 -9.73
N VAL A 196 -8.27 -37.78 -8.48
CA VAL A 196 -8.04 -38.74 -7.36
C VAL A 196 -8.51 -40.17 -7.69
N ALA A 197 -9.45 -40.35 -8.63
CA ALA A 197 -9.97 -41.66 -9.03
C ALA A 197 -10.02 -41.89 -10.55
N ASP A 198 -10.28 -40.84 -11.34
CA ASP A 198 -10.39 -40.87 -12.80
C ASP A 198 -9.96 -39.51 -13.39
N SER A 199 -9.71 -39.45 -14.69
CA SER A 199 -9.45 -38.18 -15.37
C SER A 199 -10.72 -37.32 -15.45
N ILE A 200 -10.59 -36.02 -15.16
CA ILE A 200 -11.63 -35.02 -15.37
C ILE A 200 -11.35 -34.32 -16.69
N THR A 201 -12.38 -34.08 -17.51
CA THR A 201 -12.25 -33.38 -18.79
C THR A 201 -13.24 -32.24 -18.86
N LEU A 202 -12.72 -31.04 -19.10
CA LEU A 202 -13.49 -29.85 -19.46
C LEU A 202 -13.48 -29.71 -20.98
N SER A 203 -14.58 -29.22 -21.56
CA SER A 203 -14.69 -29.05 -23.00
C SER A 203 -15.47 -27.79 -23.33
N ASN A 204 -14.90 -26.96 -24.19
CA ASN A 204 -15.55 -25.82 -24.82
C ASN A 204 -15.65 -26.06 -26.34
N PRO A 205 -16.85 -26.10 -26.95
CA PRO A 205 -16.97 -26.28 -28.39
C PRO A 205 -16.46 -25.09 -29.25
N GLY A 206 -16.15 -23.95 -28.63
CA GLY A 206 -15.61 -22.74 -29.26
C GLY A 206 -14.07 -22.72 -29.38
N PHE A 207 -13.55 -21.75 -30.15
CA PHE A 207 -12.11 -21.44 -30.22
C PHE A 207 -11.71 -20.28 -29.29
N THR A 208 -12.66 -19.78 -28.50
CA THR A 208 -12.45 -18.73 -27.52
C THR A 208 -11.91 -19.33 -26.22
N THR A 209 -11.36 -18.46 -25.37
CA THR A 209 -10.91 -18.86 -24.04
C THR A 209 -12.11 -18.84 -23.10
N ASP A 210 -12.33 -19.92 -22.34
CA ASP A 210 -13.30 -19.98 -21.24
C ASP A 210 -12.55 -20.13 -19.92
N VAL A 211 -13.22 -19.83 -18.81
CA VAL A 211 -12.64 -19.96 -17.47
C VAL A 211 -12.76 -21.41 -16.99
N PHE A 212 -11.69 -21.94 -16.39
CA PHE A 212 -11.78 -23.12 -15.53
C PHE A 212 -11.60 -22.73 -14.06
N LEU A 213 -12.22 -23.52 -13.18
CA LEU A 213 -12.00 -23.52 -11.73
C LEU A 213 -11.83 -24.97 -11.29
N ALA A 214 -10.76 -25.26 -10.57
CA ALA A 214 -10.44 -26.62 -10.14
C ALA A 214 -9.98 -26.69 -8.68
N LYS A 215 -10.45 -27.72 -7.97
CA LYS A 215 -10.05 -28.04 -6.59
C LYS A 215 -9.05 -29.20 -6.60
N PHE A 216 -7.95 -29.07 -5.86
CA PHE A 216 -6.91 -30.09 -5.72
C PHE A 216 -6.66 -30.43 -4.26
N ASN A 217 -6.33 -31.69 -4.00
CA ASN A 217 -5.72 -32.05 -2.73
C ASN A 217 -4.27 -31.55 -2.65
N LEU A 218 -3.64 -31.63 -1.47
CA LEU A 218 -2.25 -31.17 -1.27
C LEU A 218 -1.18 -32.06 -1.92
N ASP A 219 -1.58 -33.19 -2.52
CA ASP A 219 -0.76 -34.04 -3.38
C ASP A 219 -0.84 -33.63 -4.88
N GLY A 220 -1.66 -32.62 -5.20
CA GLY A 220 -1.82 -32.05 -6.53
C GLY A 220 -2.77 -32.83 -7.45
N GLU A 221 -3.56 -33.75 -6.89
CA GLU A 221 -4.58 -34.50 -7.63
C GLU A 221 -5.90 -33.72 -7.64
N ALA A 222 -6.54 -33.61 -8.82
CA ALA A 222 -7.81 -32.89 -8.94
C ALA A 222 -8.96 -33.65 -8.26
N VAL A 223 -9.67 -32.97 -7.37
CA VAL A 223 -10.90 -33.45 -6.73
C VAL A 223 -12.09 -33.21 -7.65
N TRP A 224 -12.18 -31.99 -8.19
CA TRP A 224 -13.16 -31.61 -9.20
C TRP A 224 -12.61 -30.47 -10.07
N ALA A 225 -13.16 -30.33 -11.28
CA ALA A 225 -12.98 -29.15 -12.12
C ALA A 225 -14.33 -28.74 -12.72
N ARG A 226 -14.50 -27.44 -12.95
CA ARG A 226 -15.65 -26.78 -13.56
C ARG A 226 -15.16 -25.78 -14.60
N SER A 227 -16.03 -25.47 -15.56
CA SER A 227 -15.79 -24.43 -16.54
C SER A 227 -17.05 -23.59 -16.73
N PHE A 228 -16.86 -22.30 -16.94
CA PHE A 228 -17.92 -21.37 -17.28
C PHE A 228 -17.39 -20.37 -18.32
N GLY A 229 -18.30 -19.78 -19.11
CA GLY A 229 -17.93 -18.97 -20.26
C GLY A 229 -19.09 -18.81 -21.23
N GLY A 230 -18.82 -18.32 -22.45
CA GLY A 230 -19.88 -18.15 -23.44
C GLY A 230 -19.44 -17.99 -24.89
N GLY A 231 -19.99 -16.97 -25.55
CA GLY A 231 -19.88 -16.80 -27.00
C GLY A 231 -18.58 -16.14 -27.46
N GLY A 232 -17.85 -15.55 -26.51
CA GLY A 232 -16.61 -14.80 -26.69
C GLY A 232 -15.51 -15.39 -25.83
N SER A 233 -14.41 -14.64 -25.69
CA SER A 233 -13.39 -14.97 -24.70
C SER A 233 -13.79 -14.42 -23.34
N ASP A 234 -13.53 -15.23 -22.32
CA ASP A 234 -13.76 -14.98 -20.90
C ASP A 234 -12.43 -15.24 -20.17
N PHE A 235 -11.99 -14.29 -19.34
CA PHE A 235 -10.72 -14.34 -18.62
C PHE A 235 -10.98 -14.17 -17.13
N VAL A 236 -10.24 -14.91 -16.32
CA VAL A 236 -10.22 -14.75 -14.86
C VAL A 236 -8.86 -14.20 -14.47
N ASP A 237 -8.85 -13.20 -13.61
CA ASP A 237 -7.63 -12.58 -13.12
C ASP A 237 -7.63 -12.40 -11.58
N GLY A 238 -8.75 -12.65 -10.88
CA GLY A 238 -8.79 -12.69 -9.41
C GLY A 238 -9.57 -13.89 -8.85
N LEU A 239 -9.07 -14.47 -7.75
CA LEU A 239 -9.68 -15.57 -7.00
C LEU A 239 -9.43 -15.38 -5.50
N ALA A 240 -10.49 -15.37 -4.68
CA ALA A 240 -10.37 -15.37 -3.22
C ALA A 240 -11.17 -16.49 -2.58
N TYR A 241 -10.67 -16.98 -1.45
CA TYR A 241 -11.35 -17.93 -0.58
C TYR A 241 -11.82 -17.24 0.70
N TRP A 242 -13.06 -17.48 1.11
CA TRP A 242 -13.56 -17.10 2.43
C TRP A 242 -14.65 -18.06 2.89
N ASN A 243 -14.41 -18.76 4.02
CA ASN A 243 -15.42 -19.55 4.74
C ASN A 243 -16.28 -20.45 3.82
N ASP A 244 -15.62 -21.38 3.13
CA ASP A 244 -16.22 -22.30 2.16
C ASP A 244 -16.85 -21.66 0.91
N MET A 245 -16.52 -20.40 0.61
CA MET A 245 -16.89 -19.70 -0.61
C MET A 245 -15.66 -19.30 -1.41
N LEU A 246 -15.81 -19.33 -2.73
CA LEU A 246 -14.82 -18.92 -3.71
C LEU A 246 -15.41 -17.73 -4.48
N PHE A 247 -14.68 -16.62 -4.55
CA PHE A 247 -15.05 -15.44 -5.31
C PHE A 247 -14.12 -15.28 -6.50
N LEU A 248 -14.67 -14.98 -7.67
CA LEU A 248 -13.90 -14.82 -8.90
C LEU A 248 -14.26 -13.50 -9.59
N THR A 249 -13.25 -12.83 -10.14
CA THR A 249 -13.42 -11.69 -11.03
C THR A 249 -12.55 -11.83 -12.27
N GLY A 250 -12.93 -11.09 -13.31
CA GLY A 250 -12.20 -10.98 -14.55
C GLY A 250 -13.02 -10.20 -15.57
N ASP A 251 -12.80 -10.47 -16.84
CA ASP A 251 -13.53 -9.84 -17.93
C ASP A 251 -14.07 -10.84 -18.95
N PHE A 252 -15.10 -10.44 -19.69
CA PHE A 252 -15.69 -11.25 -20.73
C PHE A 252 -16.10 -10.44 -21.94
N THR A 253 -16.15 -11.11 -23.10
CA THR A 253 -16.58 -10.52 -24.37
C THR A 253 -17.86 -11.18 -24.87
N THR A 254 -18.72 -10.39 -25.52
CA THR A 254 -20.00 -10.86 -26.10
C THR A 254 -21.01 -11.34 -25.05
N THR A 255 -20.97 -12.60 -24.62
CA THR A 255 -21.88 -13.21 -23.64
C THR A 255 -21.12 -14.19 -22.77
N ILE A 256 -21.48 -14.25 -21.49
CA ILE A 256 -20.95 -15.20 -20.51
C ILE A 256 -22.11 -15.90 -19.80
N ASP A 257 -21.98 -17.19 -19.53
CA ASP A 257 -22.82 -17.93 -18.58
C ASP A 257 -22.00 -18.16 -17.31
N LEU A 258 -22.36 -17.51 -16.20
CA LEU A 258 -21.61 -17.59 -14.95
C LEU A 258 -21.92 -18.86 -14.15
N ASP A 259 -22.96 -19.62 -14.51
CA ASP A 259 -23.33 -20.87 -13.85
C ASP A 259 -22.70 -22.06 -14.59
N ALA A 260 -21.68 -22.69 -14.00
CA ALA A 260 -21.00 -23.85 -14.59
C ALA A 260 -21.86 -25.14 -14.64
N SER A 261 -23.13 -25.09 -14.21
CA SER A 261 -24.04 -26.23 -14.19
C SER A 261 -24.91 -26.32 -15.45
N ALA A 262 -26.03 -27.05 -15.38
CA ALA A 262 -27.04 -27.10 -16.44
C ALA A 262 -28.10 -25.99 -16.31
N ALA A 263 -28.13 -25.29 -15.17
CA ALA A 263 -28.82 -24.02 -15.05
C ALA A 263 -28.01 -22.93 -15.77
N VAL A 264 -28.61 -21.74 -15.92
CA VAL A 264 -28.04 -20.68 -16.74
C VAL A 264 -28.14 -19.35 -16.00
N ASP A 265 -27.04 -18.61 -16.02
CA ASP A 265 -26.93 -17.22 -15.59
C ASP A 265 -26.21 -16.43 -16.69
N ASN A 266 -26.96 -16.15 -17.77
CA ASN A 266 -26.41 -15.56 -18.97
C ASN A 266 -26.42 -14.03 -18.93
N HIS A 267 -25.27 -13.44 -19.23
CA HIS A 267 -25.05 -12.01 -19.34
C HIS A 267 -24.55 -11.63 -20.74
N SER A 268 -24.62 -10.35 -21.07
CA SER A 268 -24.10 -9.80 -22.32
C SER A 268 -23.28 -8.56 -22.02
N SER A 269 -22.13 -8.43 -22.68
CA SER A 269 -21.31 -7.23 -22.58
C SER A 269 -22.06 -6.04 -23.17
N ASN A 270 -21.95 -4.90 -22.49
CA ASN A 270 -22.50 -3.62 -22.88
C ASN A 270 -21.56 -2.84 -23.82
N GLY A 271 -20.31 -3.30 -23.96
CA GLY A 271 -19.26 -2.69 -24.75
C GLY A 271 -18.37 -3.72 -25.44
N LEU A 272 -17.07 -3.69 -25.12
CA LEU A 272 -16.08 -4.63 -25.65
C LEU A 272 -15.84 -5.78 -24.68
N ASN A 273 -15.24 -5.44 -23.54
CA ASN A 273 -14.98 -6.30 -22.41
C ASN A 273 -15.75 -5.71 -21.23
N ASP A 274 -16.46 -6.54 -20.49
CA ASP A 274 -17.17 -6.14 -19.28
C ASP A 274 -16.66 -7.00 -18.11
N VAL A 275 -16.70 -6.45 -16.90
CA VAL A 275 -16.28 -7.12 -15.66
C VAL A 275 -17.34 -8.14 -15.24
N PHE A 276 -16.92 -9.28 -14.69
CA PHE A 276 -17.80 -10.15 -13.90
C PHE A 276 -17.30 -10.28 -12.46
N LEU A 277 -18.24 -10.55 -11.55
CA LEU A 277 -17.99 -10.99 -10.18
C LEU A 277 -18.94 -12.16 -9.89
N CYS A 278 -18.41 -13.32 -9.51
CA CYS A 278 -19.25 -14.47 -9.17
C CYS A 278 -18.74 -15.23 -7.95
N ALA A 279 -19.64 -16.00 -7.35
CA ALA A 279 -19.36 -16.83 -6.20
C ALA A 279 -19.74 -18.30 -6.44
N TYR A 280 -18.87 -19.18 -5.96
CA TYR A 280 -19.04 -20.62 -5.93
C TYR A 280 -18.82 -21.12 -4.50
N ASP A 281 -19.35 -22.29 -4.15
CA ASP A 281 -18.92 -22.99 -2.94
C ASP A 281 -17.69 -23.87 -3.19
N THR A 282 -17.15 -24.45 -2.12
CA THR A 282 -15.98 -25.33 -2.17
C THR A 282 -16.24 -26.72 -2.79
N ASP A 283 -17.48 -27.05 -3.11
CA ASP A 283 -17.89 -28.23 -3.89
C ASP A 283 -18.00 -27.92 -5.41
N GLY A 284 -17.83 -26.64 -5.78
CA GLY A 284 -17.86 -26.15 -7.15
C GLY A 284 -19.27 -25.92 -7.67
N ASP A 285 -20.24 -25.70 -6.77
CA ASP A 285 -21.60 -25.31 -7.12
C ASP A 285 -21.71 -23.77 -7.15
N TYR A 286 -22.36 -23.25 -8.19
CA TYR A 286 -22.57 -21.81 -8.38
C TYR A 286 -23.56 -21.25 -7.34
N LEU A 287 -23.25 -20.07 -6.79
CA LEU A 287 -24.05 -19.40 -5.76
C LEU A 287 -24.75 -18.14 -6.29
N TRP A 288 -23.99 -17.20 -6.87
CA TRP A 288 -24.48 -15.94 -7.43
C TRP A 288 -23.46 -15.31 -8.39
N GLY A 289 -23.91 -14.35 -9.21
CA GLY A 289 -23.12 -13.71 -10.25
C GLY A 289 -23.65 -12.34 -10.65
N HIS A 290 -22.73 -11.42 -10.93
CA HIS A 290 -22.98 -10.05 -11.37
C HIS A 290 -22.00 -9.68 -12.50
N THR A 291 -22.44 -8.78 -13.38
CA THR A 291 -21.60 -8.23 -14.45
C THR A 291 -21.72 -6.73 -14.49
N PHE A 292 -20.60 -6.03 -14.70
CA PHE A 292 -20.51 -4.58 -14.71
C PHE A 292 -19.79 -4.13 -15.97
N GLY A 293 -20.41 -3.22 -16.73
CA GLY A 293 -19.75 -2.66 -17.90
C GLY A 293 -20.48 -1.47 -18.51
N GLY A 294 -19.71 -0.65 -19.19
CA GLY A 294 -20.14 0.52 -19.93
C GLY A 294 -20.12 0.29 -21.43
N SER A 295 -19.97 1.36 -22.20
CA SER A 295 -19.88 1.28 -23.67
C SER A 295 -18.47 0.97 -24.20
N SER A 296 -17.48 0.87 -23.33
CA SER A 296 -16.06 0.67 -23.65
C SER A 296 -15.58 -0.70 -23.15
N ALA A 297 -14.26 -0.89 -23.06
CA ALA A 297 -13.68 -2.04 -22.38
C ALA A 297 -13.45 -1.70 -20.91
N ASP A 298 -13.87 -2.61 -20.04
CA ASP A 298 -13.77 -2.55 -18.59
C ASP A 298 -13.20 -3.90 -18.12
N PHE A 299 -12.27 -3.86 -17.16
CA PHE A 299 -11.48 -5.02 -16.73
C PHE A 299 -11.48 -5.11 -15.21
N GLY A 300 -11.80 -6.29 -14.67
CA GLY A 300 -11.56 -6.62 -13.27
C GLY A 300 -10.24 -7.37 -13.17
N HIS A 301 -9.31 -6.88 -12.35
CA HIS A 301 -7.95 -7.42 -12.28
C HIS A 301 -7.71 -8.28 -11.06
N ASP A 302 -8.33 -7.96 -9.91
CA ASP A 302 -8.10 -8.69 -8.66
C ASP A 302 -9.24 -8.47 -7.65
N LEU A 303 -9.37 -9.38 -6.68
CA LEU A 303 -10.24 -9.23 -5.53
C LEU A 303 -9.65 -9.81 -4.24
N ALA A 304 -10.04 -9.23 -3.10
CA ALA A 304 -9.69 -9.73 -1.78
C ALA A 304 -10.89 -9.65 -0.83
N THR A 305 -10.82 -10.39 0.28
CA THR A 305 -11.89 -10.41 1.29
C THR A 305 -11.40 -9.93 2.64
N ASP A 306 -12.28 -9.27 3.39
CA ASP A 306 -12.06 -9.05 4.83
C ASP A 306 -12.48 -10.27 5.66
N ASN A 307 -12.28 -10.19 6.98
CA ASN A 307 -12.65 -11.27 7.89
C ASN A 307 -14.17 -11.53 7.98
N ASP A 308 -15.00 -10.54 7.60
CA ASP A 308 -16.45 -10.64 7.58
C ASP A 308 -17.01 -11.14 6.23
N GLY A 309 -16.12 -11.34 5.25
CA GLY A 309 -16.44 -11.82 3.90
C GLY A 309 -16.86 -10.73 2.93
N ASN A 310 -16.68 -9.46 3.27
CA ASN A 310 -16.86 -8.39 2.29
C ASN A 310 -15.77 -8.48 1.24
N ILE A 311 -16.16 -8.30 -0.01
CA ILE A 311 -15.33 -8.45 -1.21
C ILE A 311 -14.91 -7.06 -1.65
N TYR A 312 -13.62 -6.87 -1.90
CA TYR A 312 -13.04 -5.67 -2.48
C TYR A 312 -12.46 -6.04 -3.83
N MET A 313 -13.00 -5.47 -4.90
CA MET A 313 -12.62 -5.76 -6.28
C MET A 313 -12.03 -4.52 -6.93
N THR A 314 -10.89 -4.68 -7.59
CA THR A 314 -10.19 -3.59 -8.28
C THR A 314 -10.04 -3.87 -9.78
N GLY A 315 -9.79 -2.82 -10.54
CA GLY A 315 -9.66 -2.91 -11.98
C GLY A 315 -9.58 -1.55 -12.65
N ASN A 316 -9.88 -1.48 -13.95
CA ASN A 316 -10.00 -0.23 -14.69
C ASN A 316 -11.21 -0.22 -15.62
N PHE A 317 -11.73 0.97 -15.90
CA PHE A 317 -12.92 1.15 -16.73
C PHE A 317 -12.81 2.42 -17.58
N ASN A 318 -13.55 2.49 -18.69
CA ASN A 318 -13.57 3.69 -19.54
C ASN A 318 -15.00 4.18 -19.81
N ASN A 319 -15.19 5.51 -19.79
CA ASN A 319 -16.49 6.17 -19.79
C ASN A 319 -17.28 5.86 -18.51
N THR A 320 -18.61 5.73 -18.60
CA THR A 320 -19.49 5.52 -17.45
C THR A 320 -19.82 4.04 -17.29
N ILE A 321 -19.65 3.54 -16.07
CA ILE A 321 -19.99 2.18 -15.63
C ILE A 321 -20.93 2.27 -14.42
N ASN A 322 -21.79 1.27 -14.22
CA ASN A 322 -22.65 1.16 -13.04
C ASN A 322 -22.31 -0.12 -12.27
N PHE A 323 -21.80 0.02 -11.05
CA PHE A 323 -21.37 -1.08 -10.19
C PHE A 323 -22.49 -1.68 -9.33
N SER A 324 -23.76 -1.32 -9.57
CA SER A 324 -24.88 -1.87 -8.80
C SER A 324 -25.30 -3.26 -9.29
N SER A 325 -25.24 -4.26 -8.39
CA SER A 325 -25.72 -5.64 -8.58
C SER A 325 -27.24 -5.76 -8.75
N THR A 326 -28.00 -4.78 -8.25
CA THR A 326 -29.48 -4.82 -8.22
C THR A 326 -30.16 -3.87 -9.22
N GLY A 327 -29.40 -3.27 -10.13
CA GLY A 327 -29.91 -2.30 -11.11
C GLY A 327 -30.26 -0.93 -10.50
N GLY A 328 -29.70 -0.62 -9.32
CA GLY A 328 -29.66 0.71 -8.74
C GLY A 328 -28.69 1.64 -9.46
N SER A 329 -28.30 2.75 -8.83
CA SER A 329 -27.31 3.69 -9.36
C SER A 329 -26.11 3.72 -8.43
N LEU A 330 -25.02 3.09 -8.87
CA LEU A 330 -23.68 3.18 -8.31
C LEU A 330 -22.74 3.52 -9.47
N GLU A 331 -22.97 4.69 -10.08
CA GLU A 331 -22.32 5.09 -11.31
C GLU A 331 -20.97 5.76 -11.04
N LEU A 332 -19.94 5.30 -11.75
CA LEU A 332 -18.64 5.96 -11.84
C LEU A 332 -18.40 6.37 -13.29
N THR A 333 -17.75 7.52 -13.50
CA THR A 333 -17.41 8.02 -14.83
C THR A 333 -15.92 8.32 -14.86
N SER A 334 -15.22 7.71 -15.81
CA SER A 334 -13.80 7.97 -16.01
C SER A 334 -13.59 9.39 -16.55
N ALA A 335 -12.41 9.96 -16.33
CA ALA A 335 -12.12 11.33 -16.69
C ALA A 335 -11.88 11.48 -18.21
N LEU A 336 -10.68 11.14 -18.71
CA LEU A 336 -10.37 11.18 -20.15
C LEU A 336 -10.03 9.81 -20.71
N GLN A 337 -9.20 9.05 -20.00
CA GLN A 337 -8.81 7.69 -20.38
C GLN A 337 -9.45 6.69 -19.41
N SER A 338 -8.87 5.50 -19.27
CA SER A 338 -9.34 4.51 -18.30
C SER A 338 -8.89 4.89 -16.91
N ASP A 339 -9.79 4.78 -15.94
CA ASP A 339 -9.46 5.09 -14.55
C ASP A 339 -9.59 3.82 -13.70
N MET A 340 -8.87 3.78 -12.58
CA MET A 340 -9.02 2.67 -11.63
C MET A 340 -10.39 2.75 -10.93
N PHE A 341 -10.95 1.59 -10.59
CA PHE A 341 -12.07 1.50 -9.64
C PHE A 341 -11.72 0.61 -8.46
N LEU A 342 -12.35 0.87 -7.31
CA LEU A 342 -12.42 -0.07 -6.20
C LEU A 342 -13.89 -0.19 -5.80
N ALA A 343 -14.43 -1.41 -5.87
CA ALA A 343 -15.83 -1.70 -5.57
C ALA A 343 -15.93 -2.71 -4.44
N ALA A 344 -16.85 -2.48 -3.50
CA ALA A 344 -17.08 -3.29 -2.33
C ALA A 344 -18.47 -3.93 -2.35
N TYR A 345 -18.52 -5.21 -2.00
CA TYR A 345 -19.75 -6.02 -1.93
C TYR A 345 -19.74 -6.86 -0.66
N THR A 346 -20.90 -7.31 -0.21
CA THR A 346 -20.96 -8.36 0.83
C THR A 346 -20.64 -9.73 0.24
N ALA A 347 -20.37 -10.73 1.10
CA ALA A 347 -20.20 -12.13 0.69
C ALA A 347 -21.37 -12.69 -0.15
N PHE A 348 -22.56 -12.07 -0.07
CA PHE A 348 -23.77 -12.49 -0.78
C PHE A 348 -24.06 -11.66 -2.04
N GLY A 349 -23.12 -10.81 -2.46
CA GLY A 349 -23.24 -10.00 -3.67
C GLY A 349 -23.99 -8.68 -3.50
N ASP A 350 -24.40 -8.32 -2.28
CA ASP A 350 -25.08 -7.04 -2.04
C ASP A 350 -24.10 -5.86 -2.14
N ASP A 351 -24.51 -4.78 -2.83
CA ASP A 351 -23.73 -3.54 -3.01
C ASP A 351 -23.38 -2.87 -1.67
N LEU A 352 -22.10 -2.53 -1.45
CA LEU A 352 -21.68 -1.65 -0.35
C LEU A 352 -21.36 -0.25 -0.86
N TRP A 353 -20.30 -0.11 -1.67
CA TRP A 353 -19.86 1.15 -2.25
C TRP A 353 -18.93 0.91 -3.45
N ALA A 354 -18.70 1.94 -4.25
CA ALA A 354 -17.67 1.94 -5.29
C ALA A 354 -17.07 3.34 -5.40
N ILE A 355 -15.76 3.39 -5.61
CA ILE A 355 -14.98 4.62 -5.77
C ILE A 355 -14.12 4.56 -7.02
N ARG A 356 -13.68 5.73 -7.48
CA ARG A 356 -12.74 5.93 -8.59
C ARG A 356 -11.60 6.81 -8.10
N ALA A 357 -10.38 6.50 -8.51
CA ALA A 357 -9.29 7.48 -8.57
C ALA A 357 -8.83 7.58 -10.02
N GLY A 358 -8.69 8.80 -10.56
CA GLY A 358 -8.22 8.95 -11.93
C GLY A 358 -8.10 10.38 -12.43
N GLY A 359 -7.25 10.56 -13.43
CA GLY A 359 -6.76 11.82 -13.97
C GLY A 359 -6.93 11.93 -15.49
N SER A 360 -5.96 12.54 -16.17
CA SER A 360 -6.03 12.72 -17.63
C SER A 360 -5.48 11.53 -18.43
N ASP A 361 -4.62 10.73 -17.80
CA ASP A 361 -3.99 9.55 -18.40
C ASP A 361 -4.65 8.27 -17.87
N ALA A 362 -4.07 7.12 -18.15
CA ALA A 362 -4.64 5.83 -17.77
C ALA A 362 -4.20 5.44 -16.35
N GLU A 363 -5.17 5.04 -15.54
CA GLU A 363 -4.98 4.45 -14.21
C GLU A 363 -5.53 3.03 -14.17
N GLU A 364 -4.74 2.11 -13.63
CA GLU A 364 -5.11 0.71 -13.51
C GLU A 364 -4.89 0.25 -12.06
N GLY A 365 -5.88 -0.41 -11.47
CA GLY A 365 -5.72 -1.14 -10.20
C GLY A 365 -5.45 -2.60 -10.49
N TYR A 366 -4.23 -3.06 -10.19
CA TYR A 366 -3.80 -4.41 -10.53
C TYR A 366 -3.98 -5.41 -9.39
N ALA A 367 -3.80 -4.98 -8.14
CA ALA A 367 -3.94 -5.87 -6.99
C ALA A 367 -4.54 -5.15 -5.78
N VAL A 368 -5.30 -5.90 -4.97
CA VAL A 368 -5.94 -5.44 -3.74
C VAL A 368 -5.72 -6.44 -2.61
N ALA A 369 -5.39 -5.96 -1.42
CA ALA A 369 -5.29 -6.77 -0.22
C ALA A 369 -5.98 -6.06 0.95
N VAL A 370 -6.47 -6.81 1.94
CA VAL A 370 -7.22 -6.22 3.05
C VAL A 370 -6.39 -6.18 4.33
N SER A 371 -6.10 -4.97 4.80
CA SER A 371 -5.47 -4.73 6.10
C SER A 371 -6.51 -4.71 7.24
N ALA A 372 -6.05 -4.60 8.48
CA ALA A 372 -6.94 -4.43 9.63
C ALA A 372 -7.76 -3.11 9.61
N SER A 373 -7.36 -2.14 8.79
CA SER A 373 -8.02 -0.82 8.70
C SER A 373 -8.86 -0.65 7.44
N GLY A 374 -8.77 -1.58 6.48
CA GLY A 374 -9.46 -1.50 5.20
C GLY A 374 -8.62 -1.99 4.01
N PRO A 375 -9.17 -1.91 2.78
CA PRO A 375 -8.49 -2.34 1.57
C PRO A 375 -7.30 -1.45 1.21
N VAL A 376 -6.21 -2.09 0.78
CA VAL A 376 -5.02 -1.49 0.21
C VAL A 376 -4.97 -1.90 -1.26
N VAL A 377 -4.66 -0.97 -2.16
CA VAL A 377 -4.61 -1.20 -3.60
C VAL A 377 -3.27 -0.73 -4.15
N THR A 378 -2.70 -1.50 -5.07
CA THR A 378 -1.56 -1.07 -5.89
C THR A 378 -1.89 -1.18 -7.37
N GLY A 379 -1.16 -0.43 -8.18
CA GLY A 379 -1.39 -0.37 -9.60
C GLY A 379 -0.44 0.56 -10.30
N THR A 380 -0.89 1.14 -11.41
CA THR A 380 -0.13 2.17 -12.13
C THR A 380 -0.99 3.38 -12.46
N PHE A 381 -0.38 4.56 -12.53
CA PHE A 381 -1.05 5.81 -12.89
C PHE A 381 -0.16 6.73 -13.71
N GLY A 382 -0.76 7.55 -14.58
CA GLY A 382 -0.07 8.58 -15.35
C GLY A 382 -0.50 9.98 -14.95
N SER A 383 0.33 10.97 -15.24
CA SER A 383 0.05 12.39 -14.93
C SER A 383 -0.23 12.62 -13.43
N THR A 384 -1.09 13.60 -13.12
CA THR A 384 -1.61 13.88 -11.78
C THR A 384 -2.96 13.19 -11.55
N VAL A 385 -3.09 12.51 -10.42
CA VAL A 385 -4.31 11.82 -9.96
C VAL A 385 -4.66 12.28 -8.55
N ASP A 386 -5.94 12.48 -8.30
CA ASP A 386 -6.51 12.65 -6.96
C ASP A 386 -7.00 11.29 -6.45
N PHE A 387 -6.39 10.81 -5.36
CA PHE A 387 -6.75 9.54 -4.71
C PHE A 387 -7.80 9.71 -3.59
N ASP A 388 -8.25 10.93 -3.27
CA ASP A 388 -9.35 11.14 -2.33
C ASP A 388 -10.71 11.08 -3.07
N PRO A 389 -11.55 10.05 -2.84
CA PRO A 389 -12.87 9.95 -3.47
C PRO A 389 -13.90 10.90 -2.82
N GLY A 390 -13.53 11.54 -1.71
CA GLY A 390 -14.34 12.46 -0.95
C GLY A 390 -14.26 13.92 -1.46
N PRO A 391 -14.65 14.89 -0.60
CA PRO A 391 -14.60 16.31 -0.95
C PRO A 391 -13.21 16.95 -0.78
N GLY A 392 -12.23 16.22 -0.22
CA GLY A 392 -10.85 16.65 -0.09
C GLY A 392 -10.08 16.46 -1.39
N THR A 393 -8.76 16.54 -1.30
CA THR A 393 -7.84 16.28 -2.41
C THR A 393 -6.58 15.62 -1.86
N TRP A 394 -6.14 14.55 -2.48
CA TRP A 394 -4.85 13.91 -2.25
C TRP A 394 -4.18 13.66 -3.60
N GLU A 395 -3.55 14.71 -4.13
CA GLU A 395 -2.93 14.66 -5.45
C GLU A 395 -1.56 13.99 -5.41
N GLN A 396 -1.35 13.01 -6.28
CA GLN A 396 -0.04 12.42 -6.59
C GLN A 396 0.29 12.66 -8.05
N THR A 397 1.56 12.85 -8.38
CA THR A 397 2.01 13.10 -9.76
C THR A 397 3.13 12.15 -10.12
N SER A 398 2.95 11.43 -11.22
CA SER A 398 4.00 10.55 -11.75
C SER A 398 5.25 11.35 -12.14
N ALA A 399 6.42 10.82 -11.79
CA ALA A 399 7.73 11.30 -12.19
C ALA A 399 8.04 10.94 -13.65
N GLY A 400 7.49 9.83 -14.14
CA GLY A 400 7.69 9.31 -15.49
C GLY A 400 6.42 9.31 -16.35
N PHE A 401 6.24 8.24 -17.12
CA PHE A 401 5.01 8.05 -17.91
C PHE A 401 3.91 7.40 -17.10
N TYR A 402 4.28 6.36 -16.36
CA TYR A 402 3.40 5.53 -15.57
C TYR A 402 4.16 5.15 -14.31
N ASP A 403 3.67 5.52 -13.14
CA ASP A 403 4.33 5.23 -11.87
C ASP A 403 3.47 4.28 -11.05
N ILE A 404 4.06 3.65 -10.04
CA ILE A 404 3.34 2.79 -9.10
C ILE A 404 2.62 3.69 -8.09
N TYR A 405 1.39 3.35 -7.73
CA TYR A 405 0.75 3.89 -6.54
C TYR A 405 0.53 2.80 -5.49
N LEU A 406 0.48 3.23 -4.23
CA LEU A 406 -0.02 2.45 -3.11
C LEU A 406 -1.06 3.32 -2.39
N VAL A 407 -2.28 2.83 -2.23
CA VAL A 407 -3.37 3.58 -1.60
C VAL A 407 -4.15 2.68 -0.65
N GLN A 408 -4.52 3.23 0.51
CA GLN A 408 -5.35 2.55 1.49
C GLN A 408 -6.63 3.35 1.74
N TYR A 409 -7.75 2.65 1.71
CA TYR A 409 -9.06 3.17 2.08
C TYR A 409 -9.55 2.49 3.36
N ASP A 410 -10.47 3.13 4.08
CA ASP A 410 -11.19 2.48 5.16
C ASP A 410 -12.32 1.59 4.63
N PHE A 411 -12.97 0.84 5.54
CA PHE A 411 -14.07 -0.06 5.19
C PHE A 411 -15.32 0.65 4.65
N ASP A 412 -15.43 1.97 4.81
CA ASP A 412 -16.51 2.81 4.27
C ASP A 412 -16.12 3.49 2.93
N GLY A 413 -14.91 3.24 2.43
CA GLY A 413 -14.40 3.76 1.16
C GLY A 413 -13.78 5.16 1.24
N ALA A 414 -13.50 5.68 2.45
CA ALA A 414 -12.79 6.94 2.61
C ALA A 414 -11.27 6.74 2.58
N LEU A 415 -10.53 7.69 2.01
CA LEU A 415 -9.07 7.64 1.94
C LEU A 415 -8.44 7.67 3.34
N ILE A 416 -7.51 6.73 3.61
CA ILE A 416 -6.63 6.74 4.78
C ILE A 416 -5.28 7.37 4.40
N GLU A 417 -4.64 6.85 3.36
CA GLU A 417 -3.34 7.31 2.86
C GLU A 417 -3.12 6.89 1.41
N ALA A 418 -2.33 7.66 0.66
CA ALA A 418 -1.83 7.25 -0.65
C ALA A 418 -0.42 7.79 -0.89
N GLY A 419 0.36 7.07 -1.68
CA GLY A 419 1.70 7.46 -2.09
C GLY A 419 2.07 6.91 -3.46
N ASN A 420 3.09 7.48 -4.09
CA ASN A 420 3.58 7.03 -5.37
C ASN A 420 5.06 6.62 -5.31
N MET A 421 5.41 5.62 -6.10
CA MET A 421 6.78 5.12 -6.26
C MET A 421 7.07 5.09 -7.76
N GLY A 422 8.18 5.71 -8.17
CA GLY A 422 8.37 5.99 -9.59
C GLY A 422 9.79 6.26 -10.00
N SER A 423 10.08 5.94 -11.26
CA SER A 423 11.30 6.31 -11.97
C SER A 423 10.97 7.41 -12.98
N PRO A 424 11.98 7.96 -13.69
CA PRO A 424 11.72 8.81 -14.86
C PRO A 424 11.06 8.10 -16.05
N TYR A 425 10.70 6.82 -15.94
CA TYR A 425 10.20 5.97 -17.02
C TYR A 425 8.84 5.36 -16.67
N SER A 426 8.58 4.08 -16.98
CA SER A 426 7.34 3.41 -16.62
C SER A 426 7.60 2.35 -15.56
N ASP A 427 6.74 2.27 -14.56
CA ASP A 427 6.82 1.39 -13.40
C ASP A 427 5.41 0.87 -13.08
N TYR A 428 5.31 -0.39 -12.67
CA TYR A 428 4.04 -1.10 -12.54
C TYR A 428 4.01 -1.93 -11.26
N GLY A 429 3.06 -1.65 -10.36
CA GLY A 429 2.76 -2.50 -9.21
C GLY A 429 1.76 -3.55 -9.63
N HIS A 430 2.18 -4.82 -9.69
CA HIS A 430 1.33 -5.92 -10.17
C HIS A 430 0.70 -6.73 -9.04
N VAL A 431 1.32 -6.77 -7.87
CA VAL A 431 0.93 -7.68 -6.79
C VAL A 431 1.00 -6.98 -5.44
N LEU A 432 0.04 -7.33 -4.58
CA LEU A 432 -0.07 -6.86 -3.21
C LEU A 432 -0.54 -8.00 -2.32
N THR A 433 0.09 -8.20 -1.17
CA THR A 433 -0.38 -9.15 -0.15
C THR A 433 -0.11 -8.62 1.25
N MET A 434 -0.90 -9.10 2.22
CA MET A 434 -0.68 -8.83 3.63
C MET A 434 0.13 -9.94 4.28
N ALA A 435 1.25 -9.58 4.91
CA ALA A 435 1.92 -10.49 5.82
C ALA A 435 1.04 -10.74 7.06
N PRO A 436 1.17 -11.91 7.74
CA PRO A 436 0.34 -12.24 8.91
C PRO A 436 0.43 -11.25 10.08
N ASN A 437 1.49 -10.45 10.15
CA ASN A 437 1.64 -9.38 11.14
C ASN A 437 1.00 -8.04 10.74
N GLY A 438 0.39 -7.96 9.55
CA GLY A 438 -0.23 -6.75 9.01
C GLY A 438 0.71 -5.87 8.19
N ASP A 439 1.92 -6.32 7.86
CA ASP A 439 2.80 -5.59 6.95
C ASP A 439 2.35 -5.78 5.50
N ILE A 440 2.50 -4.72 4.71
CA ILE A 440 2.15 -4.68 3.30
C ILE A 440 3.35 -5.16 2.50
N LEU A 441 3.14 -6.13 1.62
CA LEU A 441 4.13 -6.59 0.65
C LEU A 441 3.62 -6.27 -0.75
N THR A 442 4.40 -5.52 -1.52
CA THR A 442 4.07 -5.17 -2.91
C THR A 442 5.23 -5.48 -3.83
N GLY A 443 4.92 -5.76 -5.09
CA GLY A 443 5.91 -6.03 -6.11
C GLY A 443 5.38 -5.82 -7.51
N GLY A 444 6.26 -5.98 -8.48
CA GLY A 444 5.94 -5.80 -9.89
C GLY A 444 7.18 -5.65 -10.74
N ARG A 445 7.16 -4.68 -11.65
CA ARG A 445 8.29 -4.34 -12.51
C ARG A 445 8.58 -2.84 -12.50
N MET A 446 9.85 -2.49 -12.60
CA MET A 446 10.34 -1.12 -12.52
C MET A 446 11.45 -0.84 -13.53
N GLN A 447 11.75 0.42 -13.75
CA GLN A 447 12.91 0.87 -14.49
C GLN A 447 13.85 1.69 -13.60
N SER A 448 15.16 1.51 -13.81
CA SER A 448 16.18 2.07 -12.93
C SER A 448 16.50 3.55 -13.21
N PRO A 449 16.74 4.39 -12.18
CA PRO A 449 16.47 4.14 -10.77
C PRO A 449 15.01 4.42 -10.40
N LEU A 450 14.43 3.57 -9.55
CA LEU A 450 13.10 3.73 -8.99
C LEU A 450 13.18 4.37 -7.60
N ASP A 451 12.39 5.39 -7.33
CA ASP A 451 12.10 5.81 -5.96
C ASP A 451 11.01 4.90 -5.38
N ILE A 452 11.36 4.10 -4.37
CA ILE A 452 10.48 3.10 -3.73
C ILE A 452 9.90 3.63 -2.41
N ASP A 453 10.14 4.90 -2.06
CA ASP A 453 9.45 5.55 -0.96
C ASP A 453 8.10 6.10 -1.45
N PRO A 454 6.95 5.59 -0.96
CA PRO A 454 5.64 6.16 -1.30
C PRO A 454 5.40 7.54 -0.65
N GLY A 455 6.22 7.94 0.32
CA GLY A 455 6.14 9.22 1.00
C GLY A 455 6.99 10.33 0.34
N PRO A 456 7.22 11.45 1.04
CA PRO A 456 8.01 12.57 0.52
C PRO A 456 9.53 12.36 0.59
N GLY A 457 10.00 11.23 1.15
CA GLY A 457 11.41 10.87 1.17
C GLY A 457 11.88 10.35 -0.19
N GLU A 458 13.11 9.84 -0.24
CA GLU A 458 13.65 9.21 -1.45
C GLU A 458 14.41 7.95 -1.01
N ILE A 459 13.99 6.80 -1.53
CA ILE A 459 14.68 5.52 -1.37
C ILE A 459 14.93 4.93 -2.75
N LEU A 460 16.16 5.07 -3.25
CA LEU A 460 16.48 4.64 -4.60
C LEU A 460 16.77 3.14 -4.68
N LEU A 461 15.94 2.44 -5.43
CA LEU A 461 16.17 1.07 -5.86
C LEU A 461 16.79 1.06 -7.26
N TYR A 462 17.87 0.29 -7.41
CA TYR A 462 18.61 0.22 -8.67
C TYR A 462 18.37 -1.12 -9.35
N GLY A 463 18.09 -1.04 -10.65
CA GLY A 463 18.14 -2.14 -11.60
C GLY A 463 19.15 -1.87 -12.72
N ASN A 464 18.96 -2.55 -13.84
CA ASN A 464 19.76 -2.43 -15.05
C ASN A 464 18.89 -1.86 -16.20
N THR A 465 19.21 -2.18 -17.46
CA THR A 465 18.41 -1.73 -18.60
C THR A 465 17.26 -2.67 -18.87
N GLY A 466 16.06 -2.14 -19.07
CA GLY A 466 14.85 -2.94 -19.28
C GLY A 466 13.90 -2.73 -18.12
N PHE A 467 12.93 -3.63 -18.00
CA PHE A 467 12.11 -3.75 -16.79
C PHE A 467 12.78 -4.74 -15.83
N ASP A 468 12.93 -4.38 -14.58
CA ASP A 468 13.44 -5.25 -13.53
C ASP A 468 12.34 -5.54 -12.51
N GLY A 469 12.34 -6.73 -11.90
CA GLY A 469 11.43 -7.04 -10.82
C GLY A 469 11.76 -6.22 -9.56
N TYR A 470 10.74 -5.89 -8.76
CA TYR A 470 10.95 -5.36 -7.41
C TYR A 470 10.02 -6.01 -6.40
N ILE A 471 10.49 -6.08 -5.16
CA ILE A 471 9.69 -6.37 -3.98
C ILE A 471 9.98 -5.32 -2.93
N ALA A 472 8.93 -4.85 -2.25
CA ALA A 472 9.05 -3.94 -1.12
C ALA A 472 8.10 -4.36 0.02
N ARG A 473 8.54 -4.11 1.25
CA ARG A 473 7.78 -4.35 2.47
C ARG A 473 7.59 -3.03 3.22
N TYR A 474 6.35 -2.76 3.61
CA TYR A 474 5.96 -1.60 4.42
C TYR A 474 5.17 -2.04 5.64
N ASN A 475 5.12 -1.19 6.65
CA ASN A 475 4.06 -1.24 7.65
C ASN A 475 3.28 0.09 7.64
N THR A 476 2.04 0.04 8.10
CA THR A 476 1.27 1.28 8.31
C THR A 476 1.67 1.87 9.65
N CYS A 477 2.18 3.10 9.61
CA CYS A 477 2.61 3.86 10.76
C CYS A 477 1.66 5.03 11.01
N ILE A 478 1.39 5.37 12.27
CA ILE A 478 0.73 6.63 12.62
C ILE A 478 1.80 7.60 13.10
N SER A 479 2.09 8.62 12.31
CA SER A 479 2.89 9.77 12.73
C SER A 479 1.99 10.83 13.34
N TYR A 480 2.53 11.57 14.31
CA TYR A 480 1.83 12.70 14.91
C TYR A 480 2.59 13.99 14.62
N PHE A 481 1.86 15.01 14.18
CA PHE A 481 2.33 16.37 14.10
C PHE A 481 1.67 17.18 15.23
N LEU A 482 2.51 17.84 16.03
CA LEU A 482 2.07 18.62 17.19
C LEU A 482 2.60 20.04 17.11
N GLU A 483 1.69 20.99 17.16
CA GLU A 483 2.02 22.41 17.27
C GLU A 483 2.09 22.82 18.74
N GLU A 484 3.24 23.40 19.13
CA GLU A 484 3.49 24.01 20.41
C GLU A 484 3.72 25.51 20.23
N SER A 485 3.32 26.29 21.24
CA SER A 485 3.71 27.70 21.32
C SER A 485 4.15 28.03 22.73
N ALA A 486 5.23 28.80 22.83
CA ALA A 486 5.75 29.26 24.10
C ALA A 486 6.14 30.74 24.02
N THR A 487 6.05 31.42 25.16
CA THR A 487 6.56 32.78 25.31
C THR A 487 7.44 32.84 26.54
N ILE A 488 8.65 33.35 26.37
CA ILE A 488 9.61 33.57 27.46
C ILE A 488 10.02 35.04 27.53
N CYS A 489 10.55 35.45 28.69
CA CYS A 489 11.06 36.80 28.86
C CYS A 489 12.47 36.93 28.28
N ALA A 490 12.87 38.15 27.90
CA ALA A 490 14.24 38.42 27.49
C ALA A 490 15.26 37.91 28.53
N GLY A 491 16.26 37.15 28.07
CA GLY A 491 17.30 36.56 28.92
C GLY A 491 16.93 35.24 29.61
N GLU A 492 15.68 34.78 29.50
CA GLU A 492 15.28 33.43 29.92
C GLU A 492 15.62 32.39 28.84
N THR A 493 15.45 31.12 29.20
CA THR A 493 15.63 29.99 28.28
C THR A 493 14.41 29.07 28.31
N TYR A 494 14.05 28.51 27.15
CA TYR A 494 13.03 27.49 27.01
C TYR A 494 13.68 26.13 26.70
N ASP A 495 13.30 25.07 27.41
CA ASP A 495 13.76 23.71 27.11
C ASP A 495 12.76 23.03 26.16
N PHE A 496 13.10 22.98 24.87
CA PHE A 496 12.33 22.28 23.86
C PHE A 496 12.87 20.87 23.67
N HIS A 497 12.25 19.92 24.37
CA HIS A 497 12.56 18.49 24.34
C HIS A 497 14.05 18.14 24.49
N GLY A 498 14.75 18.83 25.41
CA GLY A 498 16.17 18.65 25.68
C GLY A 498 17.08 19.63 24.96
N THR A 499 16.54 20.47 24.07
CA THR A 499 17.27 21.58 23.44
C THR A 499 16.93 22.88 24.15
N VAL A 500 17.94 23.50 24.77
CA VAL A 500 17.78 24.79 25.46
C VAL A 500 17.86 25.93 24.45
N LEU A 501 16.75 26.68 24.31
CA LEU A 501 16.55 27.77 23.38
C LEU A 501 16.53 29.10 24.11
N SER A 502 17.10 30.14 23.49
CA SER A 502 17.16 31.51 24.03
C SER A 502 16.97 32.59 22.96
N GLU A 503 16.56 32.20 21.77
CA GLU A 503 16.25 33.10 20.65
C GLU A 503 14.80 32.88 20.23
N ALA A 504 14.15 33.91 19.70
CA ALA A 504 12.80 33.76 19.15
C ALA A 504 12.88 33.11 17.77
N GLY A 505 11.93 32.23 17.45
CA GLY A 505 11.91 31.53 16.18
C GLY A 505 10.98 30.33 16.17
N GLU A 506 10.96 29.66 15.02
CA GLU A 506 10.30 28.38 14.83
C GLU A 506 11.34 27.26 14.98
N TYR A 507 11.00 26.24 15.75
CA TYR A 507 11.89 25.12 16.06
C TYR A 507 11.18 23.81 15.78
N VAL A 508 11.89 22.85 15.17
CA VAL A 508 11.34 21.52 14.85
C VAL A 508 12.15 20.46 15.59
N ALA A 509 11.44 19.51 16.19
CA ALA A 509 12.02 18.30 16.76
C ALA A 509 11.32 17.06 16.20
N SER A 510 12.10 16.09 15.74
CA SER A 510 11.61 14.81 15.25
C SER A 510 11.97 13.69 16.22
N PHE A 511 10.99 12.82 16.52
CA PHE A 511 11.18 11.65 17.38
C PHE A 511 10.82 10.40 16.61
N THR A 512 11.76 9.47 16.54
CA THR A 512 11.52 8.13 15.99
C THR A 512 10.96 7.24 17.09
N THR A 513 9.79 6.68 16.86
CA THR A 513 9.21 5.65 17.74
C THR A 513 9.97 4.33 17.60
N VAL A 514 9.69 3.38 18.50
CA VAL A 514 10.34 2.05 18.48
C VAL A 514 10.03 1.29 17.17
N ASP A 515 8.91 1.65 16.52
CA ASP A 515 8.42 1.02 15.29
C ASP A 515 8.87 1.78 14.02
N GLY A 516 9.76 2.78 14.14
CA GLY A 516 10.34 3.50 13.02
C GLY A 516 9.54 4.73 12.55
N CYS A 517 8.28 4.85 12.94
CA CYS A 517 7.44 6.01 12.61
C CYS A 517 8.00 7.28 13.26
N ASP A 518 8.12 8.37 12.53
CA ASP A 518 8.52 9.67 13.07
C ASP A 518 7.30 10.44 13.62
N SER A 519 7.55 11.34 14.57
CA SER A 519 6.56 12.33 15.01
C SER A 519 7.29 13.66 15.12
N THR A 520 6.65 14.70 14.62
CA THR A 520 7.23 16.03 14.50
C THR A 520 6.52 17.00 15.43
N PHE A 521 7.33 17.74 16.20
CA PHE A 521 6.87 18.82 17.05
C PHE A 521 7.40 20.12 16.48
N GLU A 522 6.51 21.06 16.21
CA GLU A 522 6.87 22.42 15.78
C GLU A 522 6.55 23.40 16.91
N LEU A 523 7.56 24.14 17.36
CA LEU A 523 7.45 25.15 18.40
C LEU A 523 7.61 26.55 17.82
N SER A 524 6.59 27.37 17.98
CA SER A 524 6.70 28.83 17.84
C SER A 524 7.11 29.44 19.18
N LEU A 525 8.38 29.85 19.29
CA LEU A 525 8.93 30.50 20.48
C LEU A 525 9.01 32.01 20.28
N VAL A 526 8.22 32.74 21.08
CA VAL A 526 8.25 34.20 21.13
C VAL A 526 9.05 34.65 22.33
N ILE A 527 10.00 35.56 22.13
CA ILE A 527 10.67 36.25 23.24
C ILE A 527 10.03 37.62 23.40
N HIS A 528 9.49 37.90 24.58
CA HIS A 528 8.98 39.21 24.91
C HIS A 528 10.06 40.05 25.59
N ASP A 529 10.41 41.16 24.94
CA ASP A 529 11.37 42.14 25.44
C ASP A 529 10.60 43.37 25.95
N ILE A 530 10.82 43.73 27.22
CA ILE A 530 10.16 44.87 27.85
C ILE A 530 11.03 46.10 27.63
N ASP A 531 10.53 47.07 26.86
CA ASP A 531 11.22 48.34 26.67
C ASP A 531 11.22 49.18 27.96
N ILE A 532 12.31 49.08 28.71
CA ILE A 532 12.59 49.80 29.95
C ILE A 532 13.22 51.18 29.73
N THR A 533 13.14 51.74 28.52
CA THR A 533 13.68 53.06 28.24
C THR A 533 12.92 54.15 29.00
N ILE A 534 13.65 54.95 29.77
CA ILE A 534 13.14 56.15 30.43
C ILE A 534 13.58 57.39 29.65
N THR A 535 12.64 58.31 29.43
CA THR A 535 12.95 59.67 28.97
C THR A 535 12.64 60.68 30.07
N SER A 536 13.54 61.64 30.28
CA SER A 536 13.43 62.68 31.31
C SER A 536 13.17 64.06 30.71
N ASP A 537 12.18 64.77 31.22
CA ASP A 537 11.94 66.20 30.96
C ASP A 537 11.81 66.95 32.29
N ASP A 538 12.90 67.61 32.71
CA ASP A 538 13.04 68.30 33.99
C ASP A 538 12.74 67.40 35.21
N THR A 539 11.53 67.49 35.78
CA THR A 539 11.10 66.70 36.94
C THR A 539 10.25 65.49 36.58
N VAL A 540 9.96 65.27 35.29
CA VAL A 540 9.06 64.21 34.81
C VAL A 540 9.86 63.12 34.10
N LEU A 541 9.72 61.89 34.58
CA LEU A 541 10.25 60.67 33.98
C LEU A 541 9.13 59.91 33.28
N ASN A 542 9.37 59.49 32.04
CA ASN A 542 8.41 58.75 31.24
C ASN A 542 9.03 57.42 30.83
N ALA A 543 8.42 56.33 31.28
CA ALA A 543 8.62 55.00 30.73
C ALA A 543 7.83 54.84 29.43
N VAL A 544 8.19 53.85 28.62
CA VAL A 544 7.42 53.51 27.42
C VAL A 544 6.03 53.00 27.84
N TYR A 545 4.98 53.68 27.35
CA TYR A 545 3.61 53.34 27.65
C TYR A 545 3.11 52.17 26.79
N SER A 546 2.56 51.14 27.44
CA SER A 546 1.81 50.05 26.84
C SER A 546 0.57 49.75 27.69
N PRO A 547 -0.60 49.48 27.09
CA PRO A 547 -1.81 49.13 27.85
C PRO A 547 -1.70 47.80 28.60
N ASP A 548 -0.73 46.95 28.23
CA ASP A 548 -0.55 45.61 28.79
C ASP A 548 0.51 45.56 29.90
N TYR A 549 1.16 46.69 30.20
CA TYR A 549 2.22 46.78 31.22
C TYR A 549 1.68 47.34 32.53
N SER A 550 2.21 46.84 33.65
CA SER A 550 2.14 47.52 34.95
C SER A 550 3.50 48.08 35.35
N TYR A 551 3.47 49.21 36.04
CA TYR A 551 4.66 49.99 36.38
C TYR A 551 4.79 50.10 37.90
N GLN A 552 6.02 50.16 38.38
CA GLN A 552 6.35 50.56 39.74
C GLN A 552 7.66 51.33 39.73
N TRP A 553 7.61 52.62 40.05
CA TRP A 553 8.84 53.43 40.17
C TRP A 553 9.58 53.10 41.46
N LEU A 554 10.91 53.10 41.38
CA LEU A 554 11.83 52.72 42.44
C LEU A 554 12.80 53.88 42.72
N ASP A 555 13.11 54.12 43.99
CA ASP A 555 14.17 55.06 44.39
C ASP A 555 15.52 54.34 44.44
N CYS A 556 16.42 54.69 43.52
CA CYS A 556 17.75 54.10 43.43
C CYS A 556 18.66 54.50 44.61
N ASN A 557 18.39 55.62 45.28
CA ASN A 557 19.18 56.07 46.42
C ASN A 557 18.87 55.27 47.69
N ASP A 558 17.68 54.70 47.78
CA ASP A 558 17.24 53.84 48.89
C ASP A 558 17.19 52.36 48.49
N GLY A 559 18.15 51.93 47.64
CA GLY A 559 18.32 50.52 47.32
C GLY A 559 17.20 49.90 46.48
N MET A 560 16.63 50.68 45.54
CA MET A 560 15.51 50.27 44.67
C MET A 560 14.21 50.01 45.42
N THR A 561 13.93 50.76 46.50
CA THR A 561 12.65 50.66 47.20
C THR A 561 11.51 51.25 46.36
N PRO A 562 10.32 50.62 46.32
CA PRO A 562 9.15 51.15 45.64
C PRO A 562 8.74 52.54 46.15
N VAL A 563 8.55 53.48 45.23
CA VAL A 563 7.94 54.78 45.51
C VAL A 563 6.43 54.59 45.62
N GLU A 564 5.88 54.87 46.80
CA GLU A 564 4.47 54.60 47.10
C GLU A 564 3.52 55.35 46.14
N GLY A 565 2.63 54.59 45.48
CA GLY A 565 1.62 55.11 44.57
C GLY A 565 2.13 55.51 43.17
N ALA A 566 3.44 55.39 42.90
CA ALA A 566 4.02 55.66 41.59
C ALA A 566 3.92 54.43 40.68
N THR A 567 2.70 54.11 40.23
CA THR A 567 2.40 52.91 39.44
C THR A 567 1.97 53.20 38.00
N GLU A 568 2.17 54.43 37.55
CA GLU A 568 1.85 54.89 36.19
C GLU A 568 3.12 54.94 35.33
N ALA A 569 2.98 54.87 34.01
CA ALA A 569 4.11 55.01 33.08
C ALA A 569 4.83 56.37 33.18
N VAL A 570 4.18 57.37 33.78
CA VAL A 570 4.73 58.71 33.99
C VAL A 570 4.88 58.96 35.49
N PHE A 571 6.07 59.40 35.91
CA PHE A 571 6.37 59.75 37.29
C PHE A 571 6.94 61.16 37.39
N SER A 572 6.42 61.95 38.32
CA SER A 572 6.94 63.29 38.63
C SER A 572 7.72 63.25 39.94
N ALA A 573 9.05 63.37 39.85
CA ALA A 573 9.92 63.39 41.01
C ALA A 573 9.71 64.67 41.82
N THR A 574 9.46 64.52 43.12
CA THR A 574 9.29 65.65 44.06
C THR A 574 10.54 65.95 44.87
N GLU A 575 11.51 65.04 44.85
CA GLU A 575 12.81 65.16 45.48
C GLU A 575 13.92 64.87 44.45
N SER A 576 15.04 65.60 44.55
CA SER A 576 16.22 65.32 43.74
C SER A 576 16.78 63.95 44.11
N GLY A 577 16.91 63.08 43.13
CA GLY A 577 17.28 61.69 43.35
C GLY A 577 17.55 60.98 42.03
N SER A 578 17.67 59.66 42.09
CA SER A 578 17.81 58.83 40.91
C SER A 578 16.75 57.75 41.00
N TYR A 579 16.04 57.53 39.91
CA TYR A 579 14.87 56.66 39.89
C TYR A 579 14.98 55.66 38.75
N ALA A 580 14.43 54.48 38.98
CA ALA A 580 14.24 53.43 37.98
C ALA A 580 12.76 53.07 37.93
N VAL A 581 12.35 52.32 36.92
CA VAL A 581 11.01 51.75 36.82
C VAL A 581 11.12 50.24 36.67
N GLU A 582 10.36 49.51 37.49
CA GLU A 582 10.04 48.11 37.23
C GLU A 582 8.82 48.08 36.31
N ILE A 583 8.94 47.41 35.17
CA ILE A 583 7.85 47.20 34.22
C ILE A 583 7.57 45.70 34.16
N THR A 584 6.31 45.33 34.34
CA THR A 584 5.88 43.93 34.31
C THR A 584 4.84 43.70 33.22
N TRP A 585 4.98 42.60 32.48
CA TRP A 585 4.02 42.10 31.50
C TRP A 585 3.76 40.62 31.77
N GLY A 586 2.57 40.27 32.27
CA GLY A 586 2.25 38.89 32.64
C GLY A 586 3.28 38.31 33.62
N PRO A 587 4.03 37.25 33.27
CA PRO A 587 5.11 36.70 34.10
C PRO A 587 6.46 37.44 33.99
N CYS A 588 6.64 38.33 33.00
CA CYS A 588 7.90 39.03 32.76
C CYS A 588 8.02 40.29 33.62
N SER A 589 9.21 40.52 34.19
CA SER A 589 9.56 41.75 34.91
C SER A 589 10.98 42.19 34.55
N GLU A 590 11.13 43.47 34.23
CA GLU A 590 12.40 44.12 33.91
C GLU A 590 12.52 45.43 34.70
N ILE A 591 13.72 45.74 35.19
CA ILE A 591 14.00 46.98 35.94
C ILE A 591 14.96 47.84 35.12
N SER A 592 14.54 49.08 34.85
CA SER A 592 15.37 50.03 34.12
C SER A 592 16.67 50.38 34.85
N ALA A 593 17.65 50.90 34.10
CA ALA A 593 18.74 51.62 34.72
C ALA A 593 18.22 52.87 35.47
N CYS A 594 18.96 53.29 36.49
CA CYS A 594 18.66 54.50 37.25
C CYS A 594 18.95 55.76 36.41
N VAL A 595 17.95 56.65 36.32
CA VAL A 595 18.06 57.97 35.68
C VAL A 595 18.10 59.04 36.77
N THR A 596 18.91 60.09 36.59
CA THR A 596 19.19 61.14 37.61
C THR A 596 18.50 62.44 37.29
#